data_AF-A0A8J9V7K7-F1
#
_entry.id   AF-A0A8J9V7K7-F1
#
_cell.length_a   1.000
_cell.length_b   1.000
_cell.length_c   1.000
_cell.angle_alpha   90.00
_cell.angle_beta   90.00
_cell.angle_gamma   90.00
#
_symmetry.space_group_name_H-M   'P 1'
#
loop_
_entity.id
_entity.type
_entity.pdbx_description
1 polymer ?
#
loop_
_entity_poly.entity_id
_entity_poly.type
_entity_poly.pdbx_seq_one_letter_code
_entity_poly.pdbx_strand_id
1 'polypeptide(L)'
;MKNMAGLERFVLSVALVLTACWAAEDQKDEICFQQPQRGTLYPGMQWPGSTEHALTGSKAQISKLAPDFQGTAVVNGKFEEIKLSDYKGKYLVFFFYPLDFTFVCPTEIIAFNERVEEFRKVNTEVVGVSVDSQFTHLAWINTPRKAGGLGPMNFPLLSDLTHKISRDYGVLLEDVGHTLRGLFIIDGKGILRQITMNDLPVGRSVDETLRLVQAFQYTDQHGEVCPAGWTPGADTIIPNPNDKLKYFEKFNKDL
;
A
#
# COMPACT_ATOMS: atom_id res chain seq x y z
N MET A 1 42.50 -23.05 84.05
CA MET A 1 42.58 -21.71 84.66
C MET A 1 43.03 -20.73 83.58
N LYS A 2 42.18 -19.72 83.31
CA LYS A 2 42.31 -18.47 82.51
C LYS A 2 43.43 -18.26 81.45
N ASN A 3 42.96 -17.92 80.23
CA ASN A 3 43.25 -16.79 79.32
C ASN A 3 44.69 -16.36 78.91
N MET A 4 44.85 -16.12 77.59
CA MET A 4 45.27 -14.87 76.86
C MET A 4 45.97 -15.27 75.54
N ALA A 5 45.42 -15.00 74.34
CA ALA A 5 45.38 -13.74 73.55
C ALA A 5 46.70 -13.37 72.84
N GLY A 6 46.64 -13.11 71.52
CA GLY A 6 47.67 -12.46 70.68
C GLY A 6 48.28 -13.39 69.62
N LEU A 7 47.89 -13.29 68.35
CA LEU A 7 48.44 -12.37 67.34
C LEU A 7 49.77 -12.88 66.76
N GLU A 8 49.73 -13.64 65.65
CA GLU A 8 50.71 -13.57 64.54
C GLU A 8 50.10 -14.23 63.28
N ARG A 9 49.65 -13.40 62.33
CA ARG A 9 49.33 -13.78 60.95
C ARG A 9 50.13 -12.84 60.06
N PHE A 10 51.26 -13.32 59.54
CA PHE A 10 51.95 -12.68 58.42
C PHE A 10 52.73 -13.75 57.66
N VAL A 11 52.80 -13.59 56.34
CA VAL A 11 53.63 -14.33 55.38
C VAL A 11 53.10 -15.69 54.91
N LEU A 12 52.54 -15.71 53.68
CA LEU A 12 52.60 -16.77 52.65
C LEU A 12 51.39 -16.54 51.70
N SER A 13 51.48 -16.43 50.39
CA SER A 13 52.60 -16.27 49.47
C SER A 13 51.99 -15.81 48.15
N VAL A 14 52.57 -14.77 47.57
CA VAL A 14 52.40 -14.35 46.18
C VAL A 14 53.12 -15.36 45.30
N ALA A 15 52.37 -16.28 44.67
CA ALA A 15 52.88 -17.12 43.59
C ALA A 15 51.70 -17.75 42.84
N LEU A 16 51.27 -17.10 41.75
CA LEU A 16 51.08 -17.72 40.43
C LEU A 16 50.35 -16.71 39.54
N VAL A 17 51.16 -15.84 38.95
CA VAL A 17 50.84 -15.11 37.74
C VAL A 17 51.56 -15.85 36.61
N LEU A 18 50.87 -16.10 35.49
CA LEU A 18 51.36 -16.59 34.19
C LEU A 18 51.59 -18.11 34.02
N THR A 19 50.53 -18.81 33.62
CA THR A 19 50.43 -19.82 32.53
C THR A 19 48.97 -20.31 32.56
N ALA A 20 48.13 -20.35 31.53
CA ALA A 20 48.21 -20.27 30.08
C ALA A 20 46.88 -19.60 29.62
N CYS A 21 46.87 -18.67 28.67
CA CYS A 21 46.92 -18.89 27.22
C CYS A 21 45.71 -19.66 26.68
N TRP A 22 45.07 -19.07 25.66
CA TRP A 22 43.92 -19.51 24.86
C TRP A 22 42.54 -19.22 25.49
N ALA A 23 41.90 -18.09 25.22
CA ALA A 23 41.26 -17.63 23.97
C ALA A 23 39.75 -17.51 24.27
N ALA A 24 39.25 -16.28 24.43
CA ALA A 24 38.39 -15.59 23.46
C ALA A 24 36.90 -15.90 23.72
N GLU A 25 36.18 -14.93 24.29
CA GLU A 25 35.11 -14.17 23.59
C GLU A 25 33.83 -14.99 23.38
N ASP A 26 32.85 -14.85 24.29
CA ASP A 26 31.49 -14.34 24.00
C ASP A 26 30.56 -14.57 25.20
N GLN A 27 29.95 -13.49 25.71
CA GLN A 27 28.58 -13.41 26.22
C GLN A 27 28.39 -12.07 26.93
N LYS A 28 28.10 -11.04 26.13
CA LYS A 28 27.48 -9.79 26.58
C LYS A 28 25.96 -9.93 26.46
N ASP A 29 25.29 -9.49 27.51
CA ASP A 29 23.97 -8.85 27.50
C ASP A 29 22.74 -9.72 27.18
N GLU A 30 22.41 -10.65 28.06
CA GLU A 30 21.01 -10.98 28.36
C GLU A 30 20.67 -10.46 29.77
N ILE A 31 19.95 -9.34 29.84
CA ILE A 31 18.79 -9.03 30.71
C ILE A 31 18.32 -7.64 30.26
N CYS A 32 17.57 -7.59 29.16
CA CYS A 32 16.74 -6.42 28.84
C CYS A 32 15.32 -6.91 28.50
N PHE A 33 14.72 -7.60 29.47
CA PHE A 33 13.26 -7.73 29.56
C PHE A 33 12.84 -7.10 30.89
N GLN A 34 12.84 -5.76 30.92
CA GLN A 34 12.04 -5.01 31.87
C GLN A 34 10.94 -4.27 31.10
N GLN A 35 9.71 -4.49 31.54
CA GLN A 35 8.46 -3.98 30.99
C GLN A 35 8.51 -2.45 30.75
N PRO A 36 7.73 -1.91 29.79
CA PRO A 36 7.68 -0.47 29.59
C PRO A 36 6.91 0.16 30.75
N GLN A 37 7.63 0.57 31.79
CA GLN A 37 7.07 1.47 32.79
C GLN A 37 6.82 2.82 32.10
N ARG A 38 5.54 3.11 31.86
CA ARG A 38 5.02 4.41 31.43
C ARG A 38 5.43 5.48 32.45
N GLY A 39 6.61 6.06 32.26
CA GLY A 39 6.98 7.31 32.91
C GLY A 39 6.35 8.47 32.13
N THR A 40 5.31 9.09 32.67
CA THR A 40 4.90 10.42 32.19
C THR A 40 5.90 11.44 32.74
N LEU A 41 6.58 12.17 31.84
CA LEU A 41 7.61 13.15 32.21
C LEU A 41 7.06 14.34 33.04
N TYR A 42 5.74 14.48 33.16
CA TYR A 42 5.06 15.51 33.95
C TYR A 42 3.92 14.90 34.79
N PRO A 43 4.09 14.74 36.12
CA PRO A 43 3.01 14.29 36.98
C PRO A 43 1.99 15.43 37.18
N GLY A 44 0.77 15.26 36.68
CA GLY A 44 -0.36 16.17 36.93
C GLY A 44 -1.06 16.77 35.70
N MET A 45 -0.61 16.46 34.48
CA MET A 45 -1.27 16.92 33.26
C MET A 45 -2.18 15.82 32.70
N GLN A 46 -3.48 15.90 33.01
CA GLN A 46 -4.50 15.09 32.33
C GLN A 46 -4.73 15.68 30.93
N TRP A 47 -4.25 14.96 29.92
CA TRP A 47 -4.54 15.28 28.53
C TRP A 47 -6.02 15.00 28.25
N PRO A 48 -6.77 15.94 27.66
CA PRO A 48 -8.17 15.73 27.34
C PRO A 48 -8.26 14.70 26.20
N GLY A 49 -8.83 13.54 26.51
CA GLY A 49 -9.11 12.48 25.55
C GLY A 49 -7.86 11.67 25.19
N SER A 50 -7.90 10.38 25.48
CA SER A 50 -7.11 9.42 24.73
C SER A 50 -7.41 9.62 23.25
N THR A 51 -6.49 10.21 22.49
CA THR A 51 -6.47 9.99 21.05
C THR A 51 -6.28 8.49 20.86
N GLU A 52 -7.37 7.81 20.55
CA GLU A 52 -7.32 6.46 20.02
C GLU A 52 -6.49 6.53 18.75
N HIS A 53 -5.18 6.28 18.86
CA HIS A 53 -4.38 5.94 17.70
C HIS A 53 -4.84 4.55 17.26
N ALA A 54 -5.98 4.50 16.56
CA ALA A 54 -6.42 3.30 15.87
C ALA A 54 -5.35 2.99 14.83
N LEU A 55 -4.62 1.89 15.03
CA LEU A 55 -3.70 1.37 14.03
C LEU A 55 -4.57 0.92 12.83
N THR A 56 -4.61 1.73 11.78
CA THR A 56 -5.20 1.32 10.50
C THR A 56 -4.30 0.27 9.87
N GLY A 57 -4.62 -1.01 10.08
CA GLY A 57 -3.89 -2.11 9.45
C GLY A 57 -4.26 -2.24 7.97
N SER A 58 -3.27 -2.26 7.08
CA SER A 58 -3.43 -2.59 5.66
C SER A 58 -2.38 -3.62 5.23
N LYS A 59 -2.77 -4.55 4.36
CA LYS A 59 -1.82 -5.47 3.71
C LYS A 59 -1.23 -4.87 2.43
N ALA A 60 -1.84 -3.81 1.89
CA ALA A 60 -1.38 -3.16 0.67
C ALA A 60 -0.09 -2.37 0.93
N GLN A 61 1.01 -2.80 0.31
CA GLN A 61 2.31 -2.14 0.39
C GLN A 61 2.91 -1.99 -1.00
N ILE A 62 3.24 -0.76 -1.41
CA ILE A 62 3.93 -0.50 -2.68
C ILE A 62 5.24 -1.28 -2.70
N SER A 63 5.62 -1.82 -3.87
CA SER A 63 6.75 -2.73 -4.12
C SER A 63 6.60 -4.16 -3.60
N LYS A 64 5.49 -4.50 -2.94
CA LYS A 64 5.15 -5.86 -2.52
C LYS A 64 4.04 -6.44 -3.40
N LEU A 65 3.81 -7.74 -3.28
CA LEU A 65 2.64 -8.37 -3.90
C LEU A 65 1.37 -7.69 -3.39
N ALA A 66 0.45 -7.39 -4.31
CA ALA A 66 -0.85 -6.86 -3.96
C ALA A 66 -1.62 -7.90 -3.11
N PRO A 67 -2.44 -7.47 -2.13
CA PRO A 67 -3.28 -8.38 -1.36
C PRO A 67 -4.20 -9.18 -2.29
N ASP A 68 -4.23 -10.50 -2.12
CA ASP A 68 -5.05 -11.37 -2.95
C ASP A 68 -6.55 -11.09 -2.74
N PHE A 69 -7.33 -11.22 -3.81
CA PHE A 69 -8.78 -11.10 -3.76
C PHE A 69 -9.44 -12.17 -4.62
N GLN A 70 -10.63 -12.57 -4.19
CA GLN A 70 -11.56 -13.39 -4.96
C GLN A 70 -12.98 -12.99 -4.56
N GLY A 71 -13.88 -12.94 -5.54
CA GLY A 71 -15.30 -12.80 -5.27
C GLY A 71 -16.15 -12.73 -6.53
N THR A 72 -17.45 -12.63 -6.32
CA THR A 72 -18.43 -12.53 -7.40
C THR A 72 -18.46 -11.11 -7.97
N ALA A 73 -18.31 -11.00 -9.28
CA ALA A 73 -18.42 -9.76 -10.03
C ALA A 73 -19.54 -9.83 -11.07
N VAL A 74 -20.05 -8.68 -11.47
CA VAL A 74 -20.91 -8.56 -12.67
C VAL A 74 -20.03 -8.30 -13.88
N VAL A 75 -19.97 -9.26 -14.80
CA VAL A 75 -19.20 -9.20 -16.05
C VAL A 75 -20.16 -9.38 -17.21
N ASN A 76 -20.24 -8.38 -18.11
CA ASN A 76 -21.15 -8.41 -19.26
C ASN A 76 -22.61 -8.78 -18.89
N GLY A 77 -23.09 -8.28 -17.73
CA GLY A 77 -24.44 -8.53 -17.22
C GLY A 77 -24.66 -9.91 -16.58
N LYS A 78 -23.60 -10.72 -16.40
CA LYS A 78 -23.64 -12.04 -15.76
C LYS A 78 -22.84 -12.04 -14.46
N PHE A 79 -23.18 -12.94 -13.55
CA PHE A 79 -22.40 -13.17 -12.35
C PHE A 79 -21.27 -14.15 -12.65
N GLU A 80 -20.03 -13.70 -12.43
CA GLU A 80 -18.82 -14.49 -12.64
C GLU A 80 -17.91 -14.37 -11.42
N GLU A 81 -17.24 -15.45 -11.06
CA GLU A 81 -16.19 -15.43 -10.04
C GLU A 81 -14.89 -14.92 -10.67
N ILE A 82 -14.31 -13.88 -10.08
CA ILE A 82 -13.01 -13.34 -10.49
C ILE A 82 -12.03 -13.35 -9.32
N LYS A 83 -10.75 -13.45 -9.63
CA LYS A 83 -9.65 -13.39 -8.64
C LYS A 83 -8.48 -12.59 -9.19
N LEU A 84 -7.63 -12.07 -8.30
CA LEU A 84 -6.45 -11.29 -8.70
C LEU A 84 -5.56 -12.05 -9.70
N SER A 85 -5.40 -13.36 -9.50
CA SER A 85 -4.56 -14.20 -10.36
C SER A 85 -5.05 -14.32 -11.82
N ASP A 86 -6.30 -13.99 -12.12
CA ASP A 86 -6.82 -13.98 -13.50
C ASP A 86 -6.21 -12.86 -14.35
N TYR A 87 -5.66 -11.83 -13.68
CA TYR A 87 -5.03 -10.67 -14.32
C TYR A 87 -3.51 -10.81 -14.46
N LYS A 88 -2.95 -11.97 -14.14
CA LYS A 88 -1.50 -12.22 -14.24
C LYS A 88 -1.02 -12.01 -15.69
N GLY A 89 0.09 -11.28 -15.84
CA GLY A 89 0.64 -10.89 -17.15
C GLY A 89 0.02 -9.62 -17.75
N LYS A 90 -1.01 -9.04 -17.12
CA LYS A 90 -1.58 -7.74 -17.47
C LYS A 90 -1.40 -6.76 -16.33
N TYR A 91 -1.32 -5.47 -16.64
CA TYR A 91 -1.51 -4.45 -15.62
C TYR A 91 -2.99 -4.43 -15.20
N LEU A 92 -3.25 -4.08 -13.93
CA LEU A 92 -4.59 -3.99 -13.39
C LEU A 92 -4.77 -2.66 -12.64
N VAL A 93 -5.76 -1.88 -13.07
CA VAL A 93 -6.30 -0.76 -12.29
C VAL A 93 -7.44 -1.30 -11.44
N PHE A 94 -7.19 -1.40 -10.13
CA PHE A 94 -8.13 -1.92 -9.15
C PHE A 94 -8.60 -0.79 -8.26
N PHE A 95 -9.88 -0.40 -8.35
CA PHE A 95 -10.37 0.79 -7.66
C PHE A 95 -11.66 0.54 -6.89
N PHE A 96 -11.72 1.13 -5.70
CA PHE A 96 -12.86 1.12 -4.81
C PHE A 96 -13.68 2.39 -4.97
N TYR A 97 -14.98 2.27 -4.83
CA TYR A 97 -15.89 3.39 -4.71
C TYR A 97 -16.84 3.15 -3.52
N PRO A 98 -17.34 4.23 -2.89
CA PRO A 98 -18.14 4.11 -1.67
C PRO A 98 -19.36 3.19 -1.79
N LEU A 99 -20.33 3.56 -2.62
CA LEU A 99 -21.65 2.91 -2.69
C LEU A 99 -22.30 3.08 -4.07
N ASP A 100 -23.06 2.06 -4.48
CA ASP A 100 -24.00 2.11 -5.60
C ASP A 100 -25.09 3.17 -5.40
N PHE A 101 -25.67 3.68 -6.49
CA PHE A 101 -26.77 4.66 -6.49
C PHE A 101 -26.48 5.99 -5.75
N THR A 102 -25.20 6.37 -5.64
CA THR A 102 -24.77 7.67 -5.07
C THR A 102 -24.29 8.66 -6.16
N PHE A 103 -23.65 9.75 -5.77
CA PHE A 103 -23.46 10.93 -6.64
C PHE A 103 -22.19 10.89 -7.50
N VAL A 104 -21.01 10.82 -6.88
CA VAL A 104 -19.71 10.89 -7.59
C VAL A 104 -19.32 9.54 -8.18
N CYS A 105 -19.66 8.44 -7.51
CA CYS A 105 -19.35 7.07 -7.93
C CYS A 105 -19.73 6.75 -9.40
N PRO A 106 -20.96 7.03 -9.88
CA PRO A 106 -21.31 6.74 -11.27
C PRO A 106 -20.45 7.53 -12.27
N THR A 107 -20.04 8.76 -11.93
CA THR A 107 -19.21 9.58 -12.83
C THR A 107 -17.83 8.95 -13.05
N GLU A 108 -17.21 8.41 -12.00
CA GLU A 108 -15.90 7.74 -12.09
C GLU A 108 -16.01 6.43 -12.89
N ILE A 109 -17.01 5.60 -12.56
CA ILE A 109 -17.23 4.30 -13.22
C ILE A 109 -17.50 4.51 -14.72
N ILE A 110 -18.35 5.48 -15.07
CA ILE A 110 -18.65 5.81 -16.47
C ILE A 110 -17.40 6.33 -17.20
N ALA A 111 -16.61 7.20 -16.58
CA ALA A 111 -15.40 7.74 -17.20
C ALA A 111 -14.36 6.64 -17.52
N PHE A 112 -14.15 5.69 -16.60
CA PHE A 112 -13.31 4.51 -16.89
C PHE A 112 -13.94 3.63 -17.97
N ASN A 113 -15.26 3.45 -17.96
CA ASN A 113 -15.97 2.56 -18.89
C ASN A 113 -15.89 3.03 -20.34
N GLU A 114 -15.99 4.35 -20.56
CA GLU A 114 -15.88 4.96 -21.88
C GLU A 114 -14.46 4.89 -22.45
N ARG A 115 -13.45 4.82 -21.58
CA ARG A 115 -12.02 4.84 -21.94
C ARG A 115 -11.30 3.53 -21.67
N VAL A 116 -12.01 2.46 -21.32
CA VAL A 116 -11.41 1.16 -20.98
C VAL A 116 -10.54 0.60 -22.12
N GLU A 117 -10.91 0.90 -23.36
CA GLU A 117 -10.15 0.48 -24.54
C GLU A 117 -8.77 1.15 -24.63
N GLU A 118 -8.57 2.34 -24.04
CA GLU A 118 -7.24 2.96 -23.93
C GLU A 118 -6.33 2.15 -23.01
N PHE A 119 -6.87 1.62 -21.90
CA PHE A 119 -6.15 0.74 -20.99
C PHE A 119 -5.84 -0.62 -21.64
N ARG A 120 -6.81 -1.21 -22.35
CA ARG A 120 -6.61 -2.51 -23.04
C ARG A 120 -5.54 -2.44 -24.14
N LYS A 121 -5.45 -1.32 -24.86
CA LYS A 121 -4.39 -1.09 -25.87
C LYS A 121 -2.98 -1.16 -25.29
N VAL A 122 -2.81 -0.82 -24.00
CA VAL A 122 -1.55 -0.93 -23.27
C VAL A 122 -1.55 -2.14 -22.32
N ASN A 123 -2.25 -3.22 -22.67
CA ASN A 123 -2.29 -4.48 -21.91
C ASN A 123 -2.67 -4.29 -20.42
N THR A 124 -3.67 -3.43 -20.16
CA THR A 124 -4.17 -3.11 -18.83
C THR A 124 -5.67 -3.34 -18.74
N GLU A 125 -6.12 -4.00 -17.67
CA GLU A 125 -7.55 -4.16 -17.34
C GLU A 125 -7.95 -3.24 -16.19
N VAL A 126 -9.25 -3.04 -16.02
CA VAL A 126 -9.85 -2.22 -14.98
C VAL A 126 -10.88 -3.05 -14.20
N VAL A 127 -10.93 -2.91 -12.88
CA VAL A 127 -11.96 -3.53 -12.04
C VAL A 127 -12.42 -2.51 -11.00
N GLY A 128 -13.74 -2.33 -10.91
CA GLY A 128 -14.38 -1.51 -9.87
C GLY A 128 -14.88 -2.38 -8.72
N VAL A 129 -14.82 -1.87 -7.50
CA VAL A 129 -15.21 -2.60 -6.27
C VAL A 129 -16.01 -1.72 -5.33
N SER A 130 -17.07 -2.24 -4.74
CA SER A 130 -17.68 -1.67 -3.53
C SER A 130 -18.14 -2.77 -2.58
N VAL A 131 -18.72 -2.37 -1.45
CA VAL A 131 -19.31 -3.29 -0.46
C VAL A 131 -20.72 -3.74 -0.85
N ASP A 132 -21.27 -3.24 -1.96
CA ASP A 132 -22.60 -3.60 -2.43
C ASP A 132 -22.64 -5.03 -3.00
N SER A 133 -23.83 -5.63 -3.03
CA SER A 133 -24.01 -6.96 -3.60
C SER A 133 -23.94 -6.95 -5.14
N GLN A 134 -23.58 -8.09 -5.73
CA GLN A 134 -23.64 -8.30 -7.17
C GLN A 134 -25.06 -8.08 -7.77
N PHE A 135 -26.11 -8.27 -6.96
CA PHE A 135 -27.49 -7.99 -7.37
C PHE A 135 -27.74 -6.48 -7.49
N THR A 136 -27.23 -5.70 -6.54
CA THR A 136 -27.28 -4.24 -6.57
C THR A 136 -26.53 -3.70 -7.78
N HIS A 137 -25.31 -4.21 -8.02
CA HIS A 137 -24.52 -3.85 -9.21
C HIS A 137 -25.30 -4.09 -10.50
N LEU A 138 -25.91 -5.27 -10.66
CA LEU A 138 -26.69 -5.60 -11.86
C LEU A 138 -27.91 -4.68 -12.01
N ALA A 139 -28.60 -4.36 -10.91
CA ALA A 139 -29.70 -3.40 -10.94
C ALA A 139 -29.23 -1.99 -11.36
N TRP A 140 -28.06 -1.56 -10.88
CA TRP A 140 -27.50 -0.26 -11.20
C TRP A 140 -26.99 -0.15 -12.64
N ILE A 141 -26.40 -1.23 -13.17
CA ILE A 141 -26.06 -1.41 -14.59
C ILE A 141 -27.30 -1.29 -15.47
N ASN A 142 -28.41 -1.94 -15.07
CA ASN A 142 -29.68 -1.90 -15.80
C ASN A 142 -30.42 -0.57 -15.67
N THR A 143 -29.98 0.32 -14.76
CA THR A 143 -30.57 1.64 -14.61
C THR A 143 -30.01 2.59 -15.69
N PRO A 144 -30.85 3.34 -16.44
CA PRO A 144 -30.36 4.29 -17.43
C PRO A 144 -29.51 5.40 -16.80
N ARG A 145 -28.46 5.85 -17.51
CA ARG A 145 -27.58 6.95 -17.07
C ARG A 145 -28.33 8.25 -16.74
N LYS A 146 -29.41 8.54 -17.48
CA LYS A 146 -30.29 9.71 -17.23
C LYS A 146 -30.98 9.67 -15.86
N ALA A 147 -31.10 8.49 -15.26
CA ALA A 147 -31.67 8.27 -13.94
C ALA A 147 -30.59 8.01 -12.87
N GLY A 148 -29.32 8.32 -13.16
CA GLY A 148 -28.20 8.08 -12.23
C GLY A 148 -27.66 6.65 -12.23
N GLY A 149 -28.03 5.83 -13.21
CA GLY A 149 -27.47 4.49 -13.41
C GLY A 149 -26.18 4.48 -14.22
N LEU A 150 -25.64 3.29 -14.48
CA LEU A 150 -24.38 3.13 -15.23
C LEU A 150 -24.60 2.85 -16.72
N GLY A 151 -25.68 2.14 -17.07
CA GLY A 151 -25.86 1.57 -18.40
C GLY A 151 -24.87 0.42 -18.69
N PRO A 152 -24.69 0.04 -19.97
CA PRO A 152 -23.80 -1.06 -20.35
C PRO A 152 -22.36 -0.85 -19.86
N MET A 153 -21.81 -1.88 -19.20
CA MET A 153 -20.47 -1.88 -18.62
C MET A 153 -19.55 -2.85 -19.37
N ASN A 154 -18.33 -2.39 -19.63
CA ASN A 154 -17.29 -3.10 -20.38
C ASN A 154 -16.18 -3.66 -19.48
N PHE A 155 -16.26 -3.43 -18.17
CA PHE A 155 -15.33 -3.98 -17.18
C PHE A 155 -16.09 -4.49 -15.93
N PRO A 156 -15.49 -5.39 -15.14
CA PRO A 156 -16.15 -6.02 -13.99
C PRO A 156 -16.44 -5.06 -12.84
N LEU A 157 -17.61 -5.22 -12.21
CA LEU A 157 -17.92 -4.66 -10.88
C LEU A 157 -17.94 -5.79 -9.85
N LEU A 158 -16.98 -5.78 -8.94
CA LEU A 158 -16.77 -6.78 -7.89
C LEU A 158 -17.49 -6.39 -6.60
N SER A 159 -18.21 -7.35 -6.02
CA SER A 159 -18.92 -7.20 -4.74
C SER A 159 -18.05 -7.66 -3.58
N ASP A 160 -17.81 -6.79 -2.60
CA ASP A 160 -17.11 -7.07 -1.33
C ASP A 160 -18.05 -7.00 -0.12
N LEU A 161 -19.14 -7.77 -0.15
CA LEU A 161 -20.13 -7.84 0.95
C LEU A 161 -19.54 -8.18 2.33
N THR A 162 -18.39 -8.85 2.37
CA THR A 162 -17.74 -9.24 3.64
C THR A 162 -16.81 -8.17 4.20
N HIS A 163 -16.58 -7.10 3.44
CA HIS A 163 -15.61 -6.03 3.69
C HIS A 163 -14.16 -6.53 3.80
N LYS A 164 -13.90 -7.79 3.46
CA LYS A 164 -12.58 -8.40 3.61
C LYS A 164 -11.59 -7.77 2.63
N ILE A 165 -12.01 -7.58 1.38
CA ILE A 165 -11.14 -7.02 0.33
C ILE A 165 -10.82 -5.56 0.67
N SER A 166 -11.83 -4.79 1.03
CA SER A 166 -11.71 -3.39 1.43
C SER A 166 -10.80 -3.20 2.65
N ARG A 167 -10.89 -4.10 3.64
CA ARG A 167 -10.01 -4.09 4.81
C ARG A 167 -8.58 -4.51 4.47
N ASP A 168 -8.40 -5.55 3.64
CA ASP A 168 -7.08 -6.01 3.21
C ASP A 168 -6.32 -4.91 2.42
N TYR A 169 -7.04 -4.11 1.64
CA TYR A 169 -6.51 -2.95 0.93
C TYR A 169 -6.43 -1.66 1.77
N GLY A 170 -7.00 -1.64 2.98
CA GLY A 170 -6.94 -0.50 3.90
C GLY A 170 -7.79 0.70 3.48
N VAL A 171 -8.91 0.47 2.79
CA VAL A 171 -9.79 1.53 2.27
C VAL A 171 -11.18 1.52 2.92
N LEU A 172 -11.47 0.54 3.78
CA LEU A 172 -12.70 0.47 4.55
C LEU A 172 -12.72 1.52 5.65
N LEU A 173 -13.78 2.30 5.72
CA LEU A 173 -14.08 3.20 6.83
C LEU A 173 -14.97 2.42 7.82
N GLU A 174 -14.38 1.95 8.93
CA GLU A 174 -15.04 1.05 9.89
C GLU A 174 -16.25 1.70 10.60
N ASP A 175 -16.29 3.03 10.68
CA ASP A 175 -17.37 3.82 11.30
C ASP A 175 -18.63 3.93 10.42
N VAL A 176 -18.46 3.97 9.10
CA VAL A 176 -19.58 4.11 8.13
C VAL A 176 -19.91 2.82 7.38
N GLY A 177 -19.01 1.84 7.39
CA GLY A 177 -19.25 0.51 6.80
C GLY A 177 -19.12 0.46 5.27
N HIS A 178 -18.50 1.45 4.65
CA HIS A 178 -18.19 1.47 3.21
C HIS A 178 -16.76 2.00 2.96
N THR A 179 -16.34 2.06 1.70
CA THR A 179 -14.97 2.46 1.36
C THR A 179 -14.83 3.96 1.14
N LEU A 180 -13.61 4.48 1.28
CA LEU A 180 -13.17 5.71 0.64
C LEU A 180 -12.81 5.47 -0.83
N ARG A 181 -12.44 6.52 -1.57
CA ARG A 181 -12.07 6.40 -3.00
C ARG A 181 -10.62 5.96 -3.18
N GLY A 182 -10.36 4.66 -3.02
CA GLY A 182 -9.04 4.05 -3.19
C GLY A 182 -8.82 3.54 -4.62
N LEU A 183 -7.66 3.78 -5.21
CA LEU A 183 -7.24 3.23 -6.51
C LEU A 183 -5.84 2.66 -6.40
N PHE A 184 -5.64 1.49 -6.98
CA PHE A 184 -4.41 0.72 -6.94
C PHE A 184 -3.99 0.34 -8.36
N ILE A 185 -2.72 0.55 -8.70
CA ILE A 185 -2.13 0.07 -9.95
C ILE A 185 -1.24 -1.12 -9.63
N ILE A 186 -1.57 -2.27 -10.18
CA ILE A 186 -0.88 -3.55 -9.98
C ILE A 186 -0.26 -3.96 -11.32
N ASP A 187 1.01 -4.36 -11.30
CA ASP A 187 1.70 -4.77 -12.54
C ASP A 187 1.42 -6.22 -12.94
N GLY A 188 1.92 -6.63 -14.12
CA GLY A 188 1.74 -7.99 -14.64
C GLY A 188 2.38 -9.10 -13.80
N LYS A 189 3.20 -8.78 -12.79
CA LYS A 189 3.78 -9.72 -11.83
C LYS A 189 2.97 -9.78 -10.53
N GLY A 190 1.89 -8.99 -10.42
CA GLY A 190 1.07 -8.88 -9.22
C GLY A 190 1.67 -7.95 -8.16
N ILE A 191 2.65 -7.11 -8.51
CA ILE A 191 3.28 -6.17 -7.58
C ILE A 191 2.50 -4.86 -7.57
N LEU A 192 2.19 -4.35 -6.38
CA LEU A 192 1.52 -3.07 -6.21
C LEU A 192 2.50 -1.92 -6.49
N ARG A 193 2.17 -1.07 -7.45
CA ARG A 193 3.04 0.01 -7.94
C ARG A 193 2.62 1.39 -7.45
N GLN A 194 1.32 1.61 -7.24
CA GLN A 194 0.78 2.93 -6.93
C GLN A 194 -0.52 2.83 -6.14
N ILE A 195 -0.73 3.78 -5.23
CA ILE A 195 -1.94 3.94 -4.43
C ILE A 195 -2.39 5.40 -4.50
N THR A 196 -3.63 5.64 -4.92
CA THR A 196 -4.31 6.94 -4.79
C THR A 196 -5.48 6.78 -3.83
N MET A 197 -5.59 7.65 -2.83
CA MET A 197 -6.72 7.67 -1.91
C MET A 197 -7.30 9.08 -1.87
N ASN A 198 -8.57 9.20 -2.24
CA ASN A 198 -9.31 10.45 -2.14
C ASN A 198 -10.36 10.34 -1.04
N ASP A 199 -10.64 11.47 -0.38
CA ASP A 199 -11.82 11.64 0.44
C ASP A 199 -13.10 11.58 -0.42
N LEU A 200 -14.25 11.35 0.22
CA LEU A 200 -15.54 11.09 -0.41
C LEU A 200 -16.00 12.14 -1.42
N PRO A 201 -15.83 13.47 -1.23
CA PRO A 201 -16.41 14.46 -2.13
C PRO A 201 -15.60 14.71 -3.42
N VAL A 202 -14.38 14.17 -3.55
CA VAL A 202 -13.48 14.48 -4.67
C VAL A 202 -13.22 13.25 -5.55
N GLY A 203 -13.68 13.30 -6.79
CA GLY A 203 -13.45 12.23 -7.78
C GLY A 203 -11.99 12.14 -8.27
N ARG A 204 -11.63 10.99 -8.83
CA ARG A 204 -10.31 10.70 -9.41
C ARG A 204 -10.22 11.09 -10.89
N SER A 205 -8.99 11.11 -11.42
CA SER A 205 -8.71 11.40 -12.83
C SER A 205 -8.32 10.13 -13.59
N VAL A 206 -9.05 9.85 -14.69
CA VAL A 206 -8.73 8.75 -15.62
C VAL A 206 -7.45 9.05 -16.39
N ASP A 207 -7.22 10.31 -16.76
CA ASP A 207 -6.00 10.74 -17.48
C ASP A 207 -4.74 10.48 -16.67
N GLU A 208 -4.76 10.84 -15.38
CA GLU A 208 -3.61 10.60 -14.51
C GLU A 208 -3.38 9.11 -14.29
N THR A 209 -4.46 8.33 -14.16
CA THR A 209 -4.36 6.87 -14.03
C THR A 209 -3.70 6.25 -15.26
N LEU A 210 -4.13 6.66 -16.46
CA LEU A 210 -3.54 6.17 -17.71
C LEU A 210 -2.07 6.60 -17.86
N ARG A 211 -1.74 7.85 -17.52
CA ARG A 211 -0.37 8.37 -17.54
C ARG A 211 0.55 7.57 -16.62
N LEU A 212 0.09 7.24 -15.40
CA LEU A 212 0.84 6.43 -14.44
C LEU A 212 1.06 5.00 -14.95
N VAL A 213 0.05 4.36 -15.52
CA VAL A 213 0.19 3.03 -16.13
C VAL A 213 1.25 3.06 -17.23
N GLN A 214 1.19 4.04 -18.14
CA GLN A 214 2.17 4.20 -19.22
C GLN A 214 3.58 4.46 -18.70
N ALA A 215 3.72 5.27 -17.64
CA ALA A 215 5.00 5.56 -17.02
C ALA A 215 5.63 4.30 -16.41
N PHE A 216 4.88 3.52 -15.63
CA PHE A 216 5.41 2.28 -15.06
C PHE A 216 5.81 1.27 -16.15
N GLN A 217 5.00 1.11 -17.18
CA GLN A 217 5.34 0.25 -18.31
C GLN A 217 6.60 0.71 -19.06
N TYR A 218 6.78 2.03 -19.24
CA TYR A 218 8.00 2.57 -19.83
C TYR A 218 9.22 2.20 -18.99
N THR A 219 9.17 2.45 -17.67
CA THR A 219 10.29 2.14 -16.77
C THR A 219 10.59 0.64 -16.68
N ASP A 220 9.57 -0.21 -16.72
CA ASP A 220 9.73 -1.67 -16.70
C ASP A 220 10.42 -2.19 -17.98
N GLN A 221 10.22 -1.52 -19.12
CA GLN A 221 10.79 -1.91 -20.41
C GLN A 221 12.20 -1.35 -20.65
N HIS A 222 12.44 -0.08 -20.27
CA HIS A 222 13.66 0.64 -20.65
C HIS A 222 14.69 0.75 -19.52
N GLY A 223 14.28 0.60 -18.26
CA GLY A 223 15.17 0.76 -17.10
C GLY A 223 15.59 2.21 -16.79
N GLU A 224 15.08 3.18 -17.54
CA GLU A 224 15.16 4.61 -17.24
C GLU A 224 14.07 5.01 -16.23
N VAL A 225 14.16 6.23 -15.70
CA VAL A 225 13.13 6.79 -14.80
C VAL A 225 12.40 7.98 -15.43
N CYS A 226 11.10 8.09 -15.14
CA CYS A 226 10.22 9.13 -15.63
C CYS A 226 10.24 10.36 -14.70
N PRO A 227 10.54 11.57 -15.19
CA PRO A 227 10.46 12.82 -14.41
C PRO A 227 9.04 13.20 -13.97
N ALA A 228 8.94 14.25 -13.16
CA ALA A 228 7.66 14.83 -12.76
C ALA A 228 6.86 15.30 -13.98
N GLY A 229 5.58 14.93 -14.06
CA GLY A 229 4.70 15.28 -15.19
C GLY A 229 5.03 14.57 -16.50
N TRP A 230 5.85 13.50 -16.48
CA TRP A 230 6.19 12.75 -17.69
C TRP A 230 4.94 12.23 -18.41
N THR A 231 4.97 12.35 -19.74
CA THR A 231 3.97 11.83 -20.69
C THR A 231 4.68 11.06 -21.81
N PRO A 232 3.99 10.15 -22.52
CA PRO A 232 4.60 9.41 -23.61
C PRO A 232 5.32 10.31 -24.63
N GLY A 233 6.60 10.02 -24.89
CA GLY A 233 7.46 10.79 -25.79
C GLY A 233 8.27 11.90 -25.11
N ALA A 234 8.03 12.19 -23.83
CA ALA A 234 8.85 13.12 -23.06
C ALA A 234 10.20 12.49 -22.66
N ASP A 235 11.20 13.35 -22.42
CA ASP A 235 12.53 12.94 -21.99
C ASP A 235 12.53 12.24 -20.63
N THR A 236 13.50 11.34 -20.45
CA THR A 236 13.69 10.47 -19.29
C THR A 236 15.10 10.58 -18.73
N ILE A 237 15.33 9.99 -17.56
CA ILE A 237 16.62 10.04 -16.87
C ILE A 237 17.19 8.63 -16.76
N ILE A 238 18.45 8.45 -17.18
CA ILE A 238 19.21 7.22 -16.90
C ILE A 238 19.61 7.23 -15.43
N PRO A 239 19.24 6.23 -14.60
CA PRO A 239 19.50 6.21 -13.15
C PRO A 239 20.95 5.82 -12.83
N ASN A 240 21.90 6.58 -13.39
CA ASN A 240 23.34 6.46 -13.14
C ASN A 240 23.91 7.85 -12.79
N PRO A 241 24.81 7.96 -11.80
CA PRO A 241 25.37 9.25 -11.37
C PRO A 241 25.98 10.11 -12.48
N ASN A 242 26.57 9.49 -13.50
CA ASN A 242 27.22 10.20 -14.61
C ASN A 242 26.24 10.42 -15.77
N ASP A 243 25.49 9.40 -16.18
CA ASP A 243 24.60 9.51 -17.34
C ASP A 243 23.38 10.39 -17.10
N LYS A 244 22.94 10.56 -15.84
CA LYS A 244 21.84 11.48 -15.52
C LYS A 244 22.11 12.92 -15.96
N LEU A 245 23.38 13.31 -16.07
CA LEU A 245 23.79 14.67 -16.45
C LEU A 245 23.29 15.05 -17.84
N LYS A 246 23.17 14.08 -18.76
CA LYS A 246 22.62 14.30 -20.12
C LYS A 246 21.21 14.91 -20.08
N TYR A 247 20.38 14.46 -19.15
CA TYR A 247 19.04 15.04 -18.95
C TYR A 247 19.15 16.45 -18.35
N PHE A 248 19.92 16.61 -17.26
CA PHE A 248 19.99 17.89 -16.56
C PHE A 248 20.64 19.02 -17.39
N GLU A 249 21.60 18.71 -18.25
CA GLU A 249 22.20 19.65 -19.21
C GLU A 249 21.18 20.11 -20.27
N LYS A 250 20.28 19.22 -20.70
CA LYS A 250 19.26 19.55 -21.69
C LYS A 250 18.23 20.55 -21.14
N PHE A 251 17.83 20.39 -19.89
CA PHE A 251 16.74 21.15 -19.26
C PHE A 251 17.19 22.35 -18.44
N ASN A 252 18.48 22.44 -18.09
CA ASN A 252 19.06 23.61 -17.47
C ASN A 252 20.11 24.18 -18.43
N LYS A 253 19.66 25.03 -19.35
CA LYS A 253 20.58 25.97 -20.01
C LYS A 253 20.82 27.09 -19.01
N ASP A 254 22.07 27.25 -18.61
CA ASP A 254 22.62 28.18 -17.63
C ASP A 254 21.68 29.36 -17.26
N LEU A 255 21.33 29.43 -15.96
CA LEU A 255 20.86 30.65 -15.31
C LEU A 255 21.95 31.72 -15.31
#